data_AF-A0A161HY60-F1
#
_entry.id   AF-A0A161HY60-F1
#
_cell.length_a   1.000
_cell.length_b   1.000
_cell.length_c   1.000
_cell.angle_alpha   90.00
_cell.angle_beta   90.00
_cell.angle_gamma   90.00
#
_symmetry.space_group_name_H-M   'P 1'
#
loop_
_entity.id
_entity.type
_entity.pdbx_description
1 polymer ?
#
loop_
_entity_poly.entity_id
_entity_poly.type
_entity_poly.pdbx_seq_one_letter_code
_entity_poly.pdbx_strand_id
1 'polypeptide(L)'
;MMSMAIVMAGNDVRAHDDVSALDTGGAGYFYVGLDYSPAFSKIRDFSIRESNGETKAVYPYLKDGKSVKLESHKFDWNTPDPRIGFKDNMLVAMEGSVGYGIGGARVELEIGYERFKTKGIRDSGSKEDEADTVYLLAKELAYDVVTGQTDKLAAALAKTSGKDIVQFANAVKISHPNIDGKVCNGNHAKDSSETASPTGFKATQENNKTAQCSGLNTPTPSLKFSDFAEGVGLRDNKNWPTGQYYKSGGSGTYPGVQNSNAQAVAEDLTKLTTEEKTIVAGLLAKTIEGGEVVEIRAVSSTSVMVNACYDLLSEGLGVVPYACVGLGGNFVGVVDGHITPKLAYRLKAGLSYQLSPEISAFAGGFYHRVVGDGVYDDLPAQRLVDDTSPAGRTKDTAIANFSMAYVGGEFGVRFAF
;
A
#
# COMPACT_ATOMS: atom_id res chain seq x y z
N MET A 1 22.84 11.19 19.82
CA MET A 1 23.47 12.51 19.61
C MET A 1 24.77 12.30 18.87
N MET A 2 24.81 12.53 17.56
CA MET A 2 26.05 12.67 16.82
C MET A 2 26.01 14.06 16.20
N SER A 3 26.75 14.97 16.82
CA SER A 3 26.97 16.32 16.34
C SER A 3 28.17 16.27 15.42
N MET A 4 27.97 16.52 14.13
CA MET A 4 29.06 16.63 13.16
C MET A 4 29.23 18.11 12.84
N ALA A 5 29.92 18.81 13.75
CA ALA A 5 30.40 20.16 13.52
C ALA A 5 31.68 20.07 12.68
N ILE A 6 31.60 20.45 11.41
CA ILE A 6 32.79 20.70 10.60
C ILE A 6 33.15 22.17 10.79
N VAL A 7 34.10 22.42 11.70
CA VAL A 7 34.83 23.68 11.80
C VAL A 7 35.95 23.60 10.76
N MET A 8 35.83 24.34 9.65
CA MET A 8 36.98 24.63 8.81
C MET A 8 37.61 25.92 9.31
N ALA A 9 38.65 25.78 10.13
CA ALA A 9 39.65 26.83 10.31
C ALA A 9 40.67 26.69 9.17
N GLY A 10 40.68 27.66 8.26
CA GLY A 10 41.64 27.76 7.16
C GLY A 10 42.14 29.20 7.07
N ASN A 11 43.46 29.33 6.98
CA ASN A 11 44.24 30.53 7.24
C ASN A 11 43.95 31.72 6.29
N ASP A 12 44.22 32.92 6.84
CA ASP A 12 44.52 34.20 6.18
C ASP A 12 44.70 34.12 4.65
N VAL A 13 43.70 34.60 3.91
CA VAL A 13 43.90 35.17 2.57
C VAL A 13 43.33 36.58 2.63
N ARG A 14 44.23 37.55 2.81
CA ARG A 14 43.91 38.96 2.60
C ARG A 14 43.81 39.21 1.09
N ALA A 15 42.62 39.53 0.61
CA ALA A 15 42.45 40.23 -0.66
C ALA A 15 42.07 41.69 -0.34
N HIS A 16 43.04 42.57 -0.54
CA HIS A 16 42.81 44.00 -0.72
C HIS A 16 42.38 44.17 -2.18
N ASP A 17 41.21 44.75 -2.43
CA ASP A 17 41.03 45.80 -3.44
C ASP A 17 39.57 46.30 -3.45
N ASP A 18 39.42 47.60 -3.21
CA ASP A 18 38.21 48.36 -3.46
C ASP A 18 38.00 48.44 -4.98
N VAL A 19 37.04 47.69 -5.52
CA VAL A 19 36.55 47.91 -6.89
C VAL A 19 35.03 47.94 -6.89
N SER A 20 34.52 49.09 -7.32
CA SER A 20 33.11 49.36 -7.56
C SER A 20 32.53 48.30 -8.49
N ALA A 21 31.49 47.60 -8.05
CA ALA A 21 30.74 46.64 -8.85
C ALA A 21 29.88 47.35 -9.90
N LEU A 22 30.53 47.94 -10.90
CA LEU A 22 29.92 48.31 -12.16
C LEU A 22 31.03 48.35 -13.21
N ASP A 23 31.00 47.34 -14.07
CA ASP A 23 31.81 47.13 -15.27
C ASP A 23 32.97 46.11 -15.17
N THR A 24 33.08 45.28 -16.20
CA THR A 24 34.02 44.15 -16.46
C THR A 24 33.64 42.74 -15.99
N GLY A 25 33.63 41.80 -16.95
CA GLY A 25 33.49 40.36 -16.71
C GLY A 25 34.73 39.76 -16.04
N GLY A 26 34.51 38.72 -15.23
CA GLY A 26 35.50 37.66 -15.06
C GLY A 26 36.07 37.39 -13.67
N ALA A 27 35.41 37.76 -12.57
CA ALA A 27 35.68 37.13 -11.27
C ALA A 27 34.47 36.27 -10.89
N GLY A 28 34.64 34.94 -10.94
CA GLY A 28 33.62 34.04 -10.42
C GLY A 28 33.67 33.99 -8.90
N TYR A 29 32.52 33.71 -8.28
CA TYR A 29 32.37 33.71 -6.83
C TYR A 29 31.71 32.41 -6.37
N PHE A 30 32.08 31.95 -5.18
CA PHE A 30 31.38 30.84 -4.52
C PHE A 30 30.30 31.40 -3.61
N TYR A 31 29.26 30.61 -3.36
CA TYR A 31 28.27 30.95 -2.35
C TYR A 31 27.64 29.73 -1.71
N VAL A 32 27.10 29.95 -0.51
CA VAL A 32 26.25 28.99 0.18
C VAL A 32 24.85 29.59 0.31
N GLY A 33 23.84 28.80 -0.03
CA GLY A 33 22.44 29.15 0.08
C GLY A 33 21.72 28.32 1.13
N LEU A 34 20.76 28.95 1.80
CA LEU A 34 19.79 28.28 2.66
C LEU A 34 18.41 28.82 2.33
N ASP A 35 17.46 27.93 2.08
CA ASP A 35 16.08 28.32 1.80
C ASP A 35 15.06 27.42 2.50
N TYR A 36 13.90 28.03 2.71
CA TYR A 36 12.69 27.38 3.16
C TYR A 36 11.76 27.24 1.95
N SER A 37 11.35 26.00 1.67
CA SER A 37 10.73 25.61 0.41
C SER A 37 9.37 24.92 0.58
N PRO A 38 8.33 25.59 1.13
CA PRO A 38 7.02 24.99 1.33
C PRO A 38 6.45 24.42 0.02
N ALA A 39 6.03 23.15 0.05
CA ALA A 39 5.67 22.39 -1.13
C ALA A 39 4.23 21.85 -1.08
N PHE A 40 3.48 22.10 -2.15
CA PHE A 40 2.16 21.54 -2.41
C PHE A 40 2.27 20.22 -3.17
N SER A 41 1.66 19.18 -2.61
CA SER A 41 1.75 17.82 -3.16
C SER A 41 1.00 17.71 -4.49
N LYS A 42 1.64 17.14 -5.50
CA LYS A 42 1.02 16.65 -6.74
C LYS A 42 1.25 15.15 -6.92
N ILE A 43 1.33 14.41 -5.81
CA ILE A 43 1.36 12.94 -5.83
C ILE A 43 -0.01 12.44 -6.29
N ARG A 44 -0.03 11.62 -7.34
CA ARG A 44 -1.25 11.14 -8.00
C ARG A 44 -1.19 9.65 -8.28
N ASP A 45 -2.39 9.09 -8.47
CA ASP A 45 -2.59 7.72 -8.95
C ASP A 45 -1.93 6.67 -8.06
N PHE A 46 -1.94 6.92 -6.75
CA PHE A 46 -1.34 6.02 -5.76
C PHE A 46 -2.11 4.72 -5.69
N SER A 47 -1.40 3.62 -5.86
CA SER A 47 -1.87 2.26 -5.66
C SER A 47 -0.78 1.42 -5.03
N ILE A 48 -1.16 0.37 -4.31
CA ILE A 48 -0.23 -0.57 -3.68
C ILE A 48 -0.75 -2.00 -3.83
N ARG A 49 0.16 -2.94 -4.03
CA ARG A 49 -0.11 -4.37 -4.14
C ARG A 49 1.07 -5.19 -3.65
N GLU A 50 0.86 -6.46 -3.35
CA GLU A 50 1.93 -7.41 -3.05
C GLU A 50 2.85 -7.60 -4.26
N SER A 51 4.14 -7.90 -4.01
CA SER A 51 5.11 -8.16 -5.07
C SER A 51 4.80 -9.41 -5.91
N ASN A 52 3.96 -10.32 -5.41
CA ASN A 52 3.49 -11.49 -6.17
C ASN A 52 2.36 -11.15 -7.17
N GLY A 53 1.75 -9.97 -7.08
CA GLY A 53 0.63 -9.54 -7.92
C GLY A 53 -0.72 -10.18 -7.57
N GLU A 54 -0.85 -10.85 -6.43
CA GLU A 54 -2.08 -11.56 -6.02
C GLU A 54 -3.13 -10.64 -5.38
N THR A 55 -2.74 -9.43 -4.96
CA THR A 55 -3.66 -8.46 -4.35
C THR A 55 -4.82 -8.14 -5.28
N LYS A 56 -6.03 -8.32 -4.78
CA LYS A 56 -7.27 -7.96 -5.48
C LYS A 56 -7.83 -6.63 -5.01
N ALA A 57 -7.65 -6.30 -3.73
CA ALA A 57 -8.09 -5.04 -3.16
C ALA A 57 -7.26 -4.66 -1.94
N VAL A 58 -7.23 -3.35 -1.66
CA VAL A 58 -6.59 -2.77 -0.48
C VAL A 58 -7.66 -2.36 0.52
N TYR A 59 -7.52 -2.76 1.78
CA TYR A 59 -8.49 -2.44 2.84
C TYR A 59 -7.84 -1.64 3.98
N PRO A 60 -8.42 -0.50 4.40
CA PRO A 60 -7.85 0.31 5.46
C PRO A 60 -8.14 -0.28 6.84
N TYR A 61 -7.28 0.01 7.80
CA TYR A 61 -7.48 -0.39 9.19
C TYR A 61 -8.70 0.32 9.84
N LEU A 62 -9.36 -0.35 10.79
CA LEU A 62 -10.46 0.19 11.58
C LEU A 62 -9.91 1.05 12.72
N LYS A 63 -10.39 2.28 12.80
CA LYS A 63 -10.01 3.22 13.87
C LYS A 63 -10.72 2.82 15.17
N ASP A 64 -10.09 1.95 15.97
CA ASP A 64 -10.67 1.41 17.22
C ASP A 64 -10.00 1.93 18.51
N GLY A 65 -9.18 2.98 18.40
CA GLY A 65 -8.71 3.79 19.53
C GLY A 65 -7.76 3.08 20.51
N LYS A 66 -7.25 1.89 20.14
CA LYS A 66 -6.22 1.16 20.87
C LYS A 66 -5.09 0.82 19.90
N SER A 67 -3.88 0.65 20.45
CA SER A 67 -2.67 0.25 19.71
C SER A 67 -2.97 -0.64 18.50
N VAL A 68 -2.40 -0.31 17.34
CA VAL A 68 -2.58 -1.08 16.09
C VAL A 68 -2.21 -2.54 16.34
N LYS A 69 -3.18 -3.45 16.11
CA LYS A 69 -2.98 -4.89 16.12
C LYS A 69 -3.33 -5.43 14.75
N LEU A 70 -2.37 -6.02 14.05
CA LEU A 70 -2.55 -6.53 12.70
C LEU A 70 -3.32 -7.86 12.71
N GLU A 71 -4.58 -7.80 13.14
CA GLU A 71 -5.52 -8.91 13.18
C GLU A 71 -6.54 -8.73 12.04
N SER A 72 -6.92 -9.82 11.37
CA SER A 72 -7.72 -9.73 10.13
C SER A 72 -9.10 -9.08 10.28
N HIS A 73 -9.70 -9.14 11.47
CA HIS A 73 -11.00 -8.52 11.76
C HIS A 73 -10.91 -7.02 12.08
N LYS A 74 -9.70 -6.46 12.15
CA LYS A 74 -9.44 -5.04 12.42
C LYS A 74 -9.35 -4.20 11.15
N PHE A 75 -9.66 -4.77 9.99
CA PHE A 75 -9.69 -4.05 8.71
C PHE A 75 -11.12 -3.78 8.27
N ASP A 76 -11.34 -2.64 7.60
CA ASP A 76 -12.63 -2.27 7.07
C ASP A 76 -12.85 -2.88 5.69
N TRP A 77 -13.37 -4.10 5.71
CA TRP A 77 -13.77 -4.85 4.52
C TRP A 77 -14.87 -4.16 3.69
N ASN A 78 -15.54 -3.11 4.19
CA ASN A 78 -16.58 -2.40 3.45
C ASN A 78 -16.04 -1.26 2.57
N THR A 79 -14.77 -0.89 2.74
CA THR A 79 -14.14 0.21 1.98
C THR A 79 -12.95 -0.33 1.18
N PRO A 80 -13.18 -1.14 0.12
CA PRO A 80 -12.11 -1.59 -0.77
C PRO A 80 -11.50 -0.41 -1.53
N ASP A 81 -10.20 -0.48 -1.76
CA ASP A 81 -9.40 0.46 -2.54
C ASP A 81 -9.63 1.93 -2.16
N PRO A 82 -9.39 2.31 -0.89
CA PRO A 82 -9.56 3.69 -0.46
C PRO A 82 -8.60 4.59 -1.23
N ARG A 83 -9.05 5.82 -1.52
CA ARG A 83 -8.18 6.81 -2.15
C ARG A 83 -7.11 7.29 -1.17
N ILE A 84 -5.88 6.81 -1.36
CA ILE A 84 -4.71 7.26 -0.58
C ILE A 84 -4.23 8.60 -1.14
N GLY A 85 -4.41 9.66 -0.35
CA GLY A 85 -3.98 11.01 -0.70
C GLY A 85 -2.86 11.50 0.21
N PHE A 86 -2.16 12.55 -0.21
CA PHE A 86 -1.08 13.16 0.57
C PHE A 86 -1.33 14.64 0.84
N LYS A 87 -0.91 15.11 2.02
CA LYS A 87 -0.96 16.51 2.46
C LYS A 87 0.23 17.28 1.89
N ASP A 88 0.07 18.60 1.89
CA ASP A 88 1.13 19.52 1.52
C ASP A 88 2.19 19.57 2.63
N ASN A 89 3.45 19.80 2.23
CA ASN A 89 4.57 19.94 3.15
C ASN A 89 4.85 21.43 3.42
N MET A 90 4.15 22.00 4.39
CA MET A 90 4.30 23.41 4.76
C MET A 90 5.27 23.66 5.92
N LEU A 91 5.87 22.65 6.54
CA LEU A 91 6.64 22.87 7.78
C LEU A 91 8.08 22.35 7.71
N VAL A 92 8.30 21.20 7.07
CA VAL A 92 9.60 20.52 7.06
C VAL A 92 10.12 20.50 5.62
N ALA A 93 10.50 21.68 5.13
CA ALA A 93 11.08 21.85 3.79
C ALA A 93 12.22 22.86 3.86
N MET A 94 13.41 22.38 4.20
CA MET A 94 14.63 23.17 4.20
C MET A 94 15.56 22.63 3.13
N GLU A 95 16.15 23.53 2.37
CA GLU A 95 17.13 23.20 1.33
C GLU A 95 18.44 23.93 1.63
N GLY A 96 19.53 23.23 1.37
CA GLY A 96 20.87 23.79 1.41
C GLY A 96 21.49 23.71 0.04
N SER A 97 22.14 24.78 -0.39
CA SER A 97 22.83 24.81 -1.67
C SER A 97 24.26 25.34 -1.54
N VAL A 98 25.13 24.85 -2.42
CA VAL A 98 26.46 25.39 -2.66
C VAL A 98 26.55 25.70 -4.14
N GLY A 99 26.93 26.93 -4.47
CA GLY A 99 26.94 27.38 -5.85
C GLY A 99 28.22 28.10 -6.24
N TYR A 100 28.39 28.21 -7.56
CA TYR A 100 29.42 29.03 -8.19
C TYR A 100 28.77 29.89 -9.27
N GLY A 101 29.01 31.20 -9.21
CA GLY A 101 28.48 32.17 -10.17
C GLY A 101 29.58 32.82 -10.99
N ILE A 102 29.29 33.11 -12.26
CA ILE A 102 30.12 33.94 -13.13
C ILE A 102 29.22 34.79 -14.05
N GLY A 103 29.31 36.12 -13.90
CA GLY A 103 28.39 37.04 -14.57
C GLY A 103 26.94 36.75 -14.17
N GLY A 104 26.05 36.59 -15.15
CA GLY A 104 24.65 36.21 -14.90
C GLY A 104 24.40 34.70 -14.80
N ALA A 105 25.40 33.84 -15.02
CA ALA A 105 25.22 32.39 -14.96
C ALA A 105 25.66 31.83 -13.61
N ARG A 106 24.90 30.88 -13.05
CA ARG A 106 25.26 30.18 -11.82
C ARG A 106 25.02 28.68 -11.94
N VAL A 107 25.83 27.89 -11.25
CA VAL A 107 25.61 26.46 -11.05
C VAL A 107 25.45 26.22 -9.55
N GLU A 108 24.38 25.54 -9.16
CA GLU A 108 24.05 25.23 -7.76
C GLU A 108 23.95 23.71 -7.57
N LEU A 109 24.67 23.17 -6.59
CA LEU A 109 24.37 21.87 -6.02
C LEU A 109 23.43 22.08 -4.84
N GLU A 110 22.26 21.49 -4.89
CA GLU A 110 21.18 21.67 -3.92
C GLU A 110 20.77 20.33 -3.31
N ILE A 111 20.56 20.32 -2.00
CA ILE A 111 20.04 19.18 -1.26
C ILE A 111 18.79 19.64 -0.50
N GLY A 112 17.68 18.97 -0.75
CA GLY A 112 16.40 19.25 -0.11
C GLY A 112 15.80 18.01 0.55
N TYR A 113 14.95 18.22 1.56
CA TYR A 113 14.13 17.18 2.16
C TYR A 113 12.68 17.62 2.24
N GLU A 114 11.78 16.82 1.66
CA GLU A 114 10.35 17.02 1.73
C GLU A 114 9.63 15.78 2.29
N ARG A 115 8.59 16.01 3.08
CA ARG A 115 7.77 14.94 3.66
C ARG A 115 6.28 15.22 3.48
N PHE A 116 5.63 14.43 2.61
CA PHE A 116 4.20 14.52 2.31
C PHE A 116 3.44 13.45 3.11
N LYS A 117 2.81 13.86 4.21
CA LYS A 117 2.05 12.94 5.08
C LYS A 117 0.79 12.42 4.39
N THR A 118 0.35 11.21 4.72
CA THR A 118 -0.93 10.69 4.22
C THR A 118 -2.12 11.49 4.76
N LYS A 119 -3.17 11.61 3.95
CA LYS A 119 -4.46 12.17 4.34
C LYS A 119 -5.26 11.08 5.02
N GLY A 120 -5.84 11.39 6.18
CA GLY A 120 -6.75 10.47 6.86
C GLY A 120 -7.95 10.13 5.97
N ILE A 121 -8.35 8.86 6.00
CA ILE A 121 -9.42 8.32 5.14
C ILE A 121 -10.80 8.80 5.62
N ARG A 122 -10.96 9.02 6.93
CA ARG A 122 -12.28 9.17 7.56
C ARG A 122 -12.59 10.52 8.21
N ASP A 123 -11.72 11.52 8.18
CA ASP A 123 -12.13 12.85 8.61
C ASP A 123 -11.18 13.96 8.14
N SER A 124 -11.74 15.08 7.68
CA SER A 124 -11.01 16.26 7.21
C SER A 124 -10.50 17.17 8.34
N GLY A 125 -10.66 16.78 9.61
CA GLY A 125 -10.43 17.70 10.74
C GLY A 125 -9.86 17.12 12.05
N SER A 126 -9.72 15.80 12.22
CA SER A 126 -9.12 15.24 13.45
C SER A 126 -7.63 14.90 13.26
N LYS A 127 -6.86 14.90 14.36
CA LYS A 127 -5.43 14.56 14.38
C LYS A 127 -5.22 13.21 13.69
N GLU A 128 -4.17 13.13 12.87
CA GLU A 128 -3.74 11.89 12.20
C GLU A 128 -3.51 10.81 13.26
N ASP A 129 -4.30 9.74 13.19
CA ASP A 129 -4.08 8.56 14.03
C ASP A 129 -3.31 7.52 13.20
N GLU A 130 -2.39 6.79 13.85
CA GLU A 130 -1.55 5.78 13.19
C GLU A 130 -2.38 4.75 12.39
N ALA A 131 -3.61 4.48 12.84
CA ALA A 131 -4.59 3.63 12.15
C ALA A 131 -4.92 4.05 10.72
N ASP A 132 -4.89 5.35 10.39
CA ASP A 132 -5.24 5.85 9.04
C ASP A 132 -4.13 5.57 8.00
N THR A 133 -3.01 4.99 8.45
CA THR A 133 -1.82 4.72 7.63
C THR A 133 -1.64 3.25 7.30
N VAL A 134 -2.48 2.37 7.85
CA VAL A 134 -2.31 0.92 7.79
C VAL A 134 -3.31 0.30 6.81
N TYR A 135 -2.79 -0.51 5.88
CA TYR A 135 -3.56 -1.10 4.78
C TYR A 135 -3.29 -2.59 4.65
N LEU A 136 -4.35 -3.41 4.59
CA LEU A 136 -4.28 -4.83 4.25
C LEU A 136 -4.34 -5.00 2.74
N LEU A 137 -3.42 -5.77 2.19
CA LEU A 137 -3.41 -6.24 0.82
C LEU A 137 -4.14 -7.58 0.78
N ALA A 138 -5.43 -7.56 0.42
CA ALA A 138 -6.27 -8.74 0.43
C ALA A 138 -6.28 -9.44 -0.93
N LYS A 139 -6.44 -10.77 -0.87
CA LYS A 139 -6.42 -11.68 -2.01
C LYS A 139 -7.82 -12.11 -2.43
N GLU A 140 -7.87 -13.08 -3.34
CA GLU A 140 -9.05 -13.46 -4.12
C GLU A 140 -10.21 -13.99 -3.27
N LEU A 141 -10.00 -14.94 -2.36
CA LEU A 141 -11.07 -15.54 -1.55
C LEU A 141 -11.73 -14.51 -0.64
N ALA A 142 -10.93 -13.73 0.10
CA ALA A 142 -11.46 -12.69 0.99
C ALA A 142 -12.24 -11.63 0.21
N TYR A 143 -11.69 -11.16 -0.92
CA TYR A 143 -12.35 -10.18 -1.79
C TYR A 143 -13.65 -10.71 -2.38
N ASP A 144 -13.64 -11.93 -2.94
CA ASP A 144 -14.81 -12.50 -3.61
C ASP A 144 -15.96 -12.83 -2.65
N VAL A 145 -15.66 -13.19 -1.39
CA VAL A 145 -16.69 -13.36 -0.35
C VAL A 145 -17.39 -12.04 -0.05
N VAL A 146 -16.63 -10.97 0.23
CA VAL A 146 -17.21 -9.68 0.63
C VAL A 146 -18.00 -9.06 -0.51
N THR A 147 -17.52 -9.20 -1.74
CA THR A 147 -18.17 -8.67 -2.93
C THR A 147 -19.29 -9.58 -3.48
N GLY A 148 -19.48 -10.77 -2.92
CA GLY A 148 -20.53 -11.70 -3.34
C GLY A 148 -20.31 -12.32 -4.72
N GLN A 149 -19.06 -12.49 -5.17
CA GLN A 149 -18.71 -13.04 -6.48
C GLN A 149 -18.74 -14.58 -6.44
N THR A 150 -19.93 -15.19 -6.35
CA THR A 150 -20.10 -16.64 -6.13
C THR A 150 -19.28 -17.52 -7.09
N ASP A 151 -19.30 -17.23 -8.40
CA ASP A 151 -18.59 -18.04 -9.40
C ASP A 151 -17.06 -17.93 -9.27
N LYS A 152 -16.54 -16.72 -9.00
CA LYS A 152 -15.10 -16.49 -8.82
C LYS A 152 -14.62 -17.12 -7.51
N LEU A 153 -15.39 -16.94 -6.44
CA LEU A 153 -15.14 -17.59 -5.16
C LEU A 153 -15.11 -19.11 -5.30
N ALA A 154 -16.08 -19.70 -6.02
CA ALA A 154 -16.12 -21.14 -6.26
C ALA A 154 -14.87 -21.62 -7.03
N ALA A 155 -14.46 -20.87 -8.06
CA ALA A 155 -13.26 -21.20 -8.84
C ALA A 155 -11.97 -21.07 -8.02
N ALA A 156 -11.87 -20.07 -7.14
CA ALA A 156 -10.74 -19.88 -6.24
C ALA A 156 -10.70 -20.96 -5.15
N LEU A 157 -11.83 -21.24 -4.49
CA LEU A 157 -11.97 -22.34 -3.52
C LEU A 157 -11.61 -23.70 -4.14
N ALA A 158 -11.95 -23.93 -5.41
CA ALA A 158 -11.63 -25.17 -6.10
C ALA A 158 -10.12 -25.40 -6.26
N LYS A 159 -9.31 -24.33 -6.26
CA LYS A 159 -7.83 -24.40 -6.30
C LYS A 159 -7.22 -24.57 -4.91
N THR A 160 -7.99 -24.36 -3.85
CA THR A 160 -7.55 -24.52 -2.46
C THR A 160 -7.54 -25.98 -2.06
N SER A 161 -6.51 -26.40 -1.32
CA SER A 161 -6.40 -27.80 -0.87
C SER A 161 -7.48 -28.14 0.16
N GLY A 162 -7.96 -29.39 0.17
CA GLY A 162 -8.93 -29.84 1.17
C GLY A 162 -8.43 -29.68 2.61
N LYS A 163 -7.11 -29.78 2.83
CA LYS A 163 -6.49 -29.53 4.14
C LYS A 163 -6.67 -28.08 4.61
N ASP A 164 -6.49 -27.12 3.71
CA ASP A 164 -6.64 -25.70 4.04
C ASP A 164 -8.12 -25.36 4.30
N ILE A 165 -9.06 -26.00 3.57
CA ILE A 165 -10.51 -25.87 3.83
C ILE A 165 -10.88 -26.42 5.21
N VAL A 166 -10.29 -27.54 5.64
CA VAL A 166 -10.48 -28.06 7.00
C VAL A 166 -9.95 -27.09 8.05
N GLN A 167 -8.80 -26.47 7.81
CA GLN A 167 -8.25 -25.45 8.71
C GLN A 167 -9.19 -24.24 8.81
N PHE A 168 -9.70 -23.76 7.68
CA PHE A 168 -10.69 -22.69 7.64
C PHE A 168 -11.99 -23.07 8.38
N ALA A 169 -12.55 -24.25 8.14
CA ALA A 169 -13.75 -24.73 8.82
C ALA A 169 -13.55 -24.80 10.35
N ASN A 170 -12.39 -25.27 10.80
CA ASN A 170 -12.04 -25.29 12.22
C ASN A 170 -11.94 -23.87 12.82
N ALA A 171 -11.38 -22.92 12.08
CA ALA A 171 -11.33 -21.52 12.53
C ALA A 171 -12.74 -20.91 12.64
N VAL A 172 -13.63 -21.18 11.68
CA VAL A 172 -15.04 -20.77 11.73
C VAL A 172 -15.74 -21.39 12.94
N LYS A 173 -15.61 -22.70 13.16
CA LYS A 173 -16.16 -23.44 14.31
C LYS A 173 -15.77 -22.83 15.65
N ILE A 174 -14.48 -22.49 15.82
CA ILE A 174 -13.95 -21.95 17.09
C ILE A 174 -14.40 -20.51 17.33
N SER A 175 -14.34 -19.67 16.30
CA SER A 175 -14.54 -18.23 16.45
C SER A 175 -16.00 -17.79 16.29
N HIS A 176 -16.76 -18.44 15.39
CA HIS A 176 -18.09 -18.04 14.97
C HIS A 176 -18.99 -19.26 14.70
N PRO A 177 -19.40 -20.01 15.75
CA PRO A 177 -20.20 -21.24 15.60
C PRO A 177 -21.56 -21.01 14.92
N ASN A 178 -22.08 -19.78 14.95
CA ASN A 178 -23.29 -19.41 14.22
C ASN A 178 -23.09 -19.43 12.70
N ILE A 179 -21.91 -19.04 12.21
CA ILE A 179 -21.54 -19.11 10.78
C ILE A 179 -21.26 -20.57 10.39
N ASP A 180 -20.60 -21.34 11.27
CA ASP A 180 -20.35 -22.77 11.08
C ASP A 180 -21.67 -23.53 10.83
N GLY A 181 -22.75 -23.17 11.54
CA GLY A 181 -24.08 -23.74 11.36
C GLY A 181 -24.88 -23.25 10.15
N LYS A 182 -24.32 -22.36 9.30
CA LYS A 182 -25.00 -21.80 8.11
C LYS A 182 -24.44 -22.31 6.78
N VAL A 183 -23.30 -22.99 6.80
CA VAL A 183 -22.58 -23.44 5.60
C VAL A 183 -22.60 -24.96 5.54
N CYS A 184 -22.85 -25.52 4.34
CA CYS A 184 -23.02 -26.95 4.12
C CYS A 184 -24.13 -27.60 4.95
N ASN A 185 -25.21 -26.89 5.28
CA ASN A 185 -26.34 -27.44 6.05
C ASN A 185 -27.63 -27.60 5.21
N GLY A 186 -27.57 -27.27 3.91
CA GLY A 186 -28.72 -27.19 3.00
C GLY A 186 -28.93 -28.43 2.13
N ASN A 187 -29.84 -28.31 1.17
CA ASN A 187 -30.19 -29.33 0.18
C ASN A 187 -30.12 -28.83 -1.28
N HIS A 188 -29.63 -27.62 -1.51
CA HIS A 188 -29.63 -26.99 -2.83
C HIS A 188 -28.64 -27.63 -3.81
N ALA A 189 -27.59 -28.28 -3.30
CA ALA A 189 -26.59 -29.00 -4.09
C ALA A 189 -26.87 -30.51 -4.16
N LYS A 190 -28.06 -30.96 -3.72
CA LYS A 190 -28.46 -32.36 -3.83
C LYS A 190 -28.64 -32.71 -5.30
N ASP A 191 -27.95 -33.75 -5.76
CA ASP A 191 -28.09 -34.21 -7.14
C ASP A 191 -29.50 -34.78 -7.36
N SER A 192 -30.12 -34.44 -8.49
CA SER A 192 -31.46 -34.94 -8.83
C SER A 192 -31.55 -36.47 -8.91
N SER A 193 -30.43 -37.13 -9.17
CA SER A 193 -30.31 -38.59 -9.24
C SER A 193 -29.91 -39.23 -7.91
N GLU A 194 -29.74 -38.45 -6.84
CA GLU A 194 -29.48 -38.92 -5.48
C GLU A 194 -30.77 -39.42 -4.80
N THR A 195 -30.92 -40.73 -4.73
CA THR A 195 -32.09 -41.40 -4.13
C THR A 195 -31.89 -41.83 -2.67
N ALA A 196 -30.70 -41.62 -2.10
CA ALA A 196 -30.33 -42.10 -0.76
C ALA A 196 -30.81 -41.21 0.41
N SER A 197 -31.63 -40.19 0.16
CA SER A 197 -32.16 -39.25 1.17
C SER A 197 -31.15 -38.88 2.28
N PRO A 198 -30.03 -38.21 1.95
CA PRO A 198 -28.94 -37.99 2.90
C PRO A 198 -29.35 -37.12 4.09
N THR A 199 -28.89 -37.48 5.27
CA THR A 199 -29.09 -36.75 6.54
C THR A 199 -27.78 -36.45 7.26
N GLY A 200 -26.64 -36.69 6.62
CA GLY A 200 -25.33 -36.36 7.17
C GLY A 200 -24.17 -36.66 6.21
N PHE A 201 -22.96 -36.42 6.70
CA PHE A 201 -21.75 -36.49 5.87
C PHE A 201 -20.95 -37.78 6.10
N LYS A 202 -20.40 -38.33 5.01
CA LYS A 202 -19.43 -39.42 5.06
C LYS A 202 -18.55 -39.45 3.81
N ALA A 203 -17.25 -39.66 4.04
CA ALA A 203 -16.24 -39.76 2.98
C ALA A 203 -16.45 -40.95 2.02
N THR A 204 -17.07 -42.02 2.50
CA THR A 204 -17.35 -43.25 1.75
C THR A 204 -18.84 -43.55 1.78
N GLN A 205 -19.27 -44.44 0.89
CA GLN A 205 -20.66 -44.86 0.82
C GLN A 205 -21.15 -45.41 2.18
N GLU A 206 -22.24 -44.83 2.67
CA GLU A 206 -22.94 -45.22 3.88
C GLU A 206 -24.42 -44.82 3.75
N ASN A 207 -25.32 -45.60 4.35
CA ASN A 207 -26.76 -45.35 4.25
C ASN A 207 -27.11 -43.95 4.77
N ASN A 208 -27.91 -43.20 4.00
CA ASN A 208 -28.36 -41.85 4.31
C ASN A 208 -27.22 -40.85 4.55
N LYS A 209 -26.04 -41.05 3.98
CA LYS A 209 -24.92 -40.10 4.02
C LYS A 209 -24.62 -39.56 2.63
N THR A 210 -23.86 -38.47 2.56
CA THR A 210 -23.35 -37.89 1.32
C THR A 210 -21.94 -37.32 1.53
N ALA A 211 -21.16 -37.17 0.46
CA ALA A 211 -19.91 -36.40 0.48
C ALA A 211 -20.07 -35.03 -0.21
N GLN A 212 -21.32 -34.58 -0.38
CA GLN A 212 -21.69 -33.34 -1.04
C GLN A 212 -22.10 -32.26 -0.01
N CYS A 213 -21.38 -31.13 0.02
CA CYS A 213 -21.76 -29.94 0.79
C CYS A 213 -23.12 -29.45 0.32
N SER A 214 -24.02 -29.18 1.27
CA SER A 214 -25.42 -28.81 0.99
C SER A 214 -26.17 -29.77 0.04
N GLY A 215 -25.73 -31.04 0.00
CA GLY A 215 -26.36 -32.15 -0.73
C GLY A 215 -27.31 -32.99 0.12
N LEU A 216 -27.88 -32.42 1.18
CA LEU A 216 -28.77 -33.15 2.09
C LEU A 216 -30.16 -33.34 1.48
N ASN A 217 -30.97 -34.22 2.05
CA ASN A 217 -32.36 -34.39 1.62
C ASN A 217 -33.20 -33.14 1.91
N THR A 218 -33.02 -32.59 3.10
CA THR A 218 -33.66 -31.37 3.60
C THR A 218 -32.64 -30.57 4.39
N PRO A 219 -32.80 -29.24 4.49
CA PRO A 219 -31.94 -28.44 5.36
C PRO A 219 -31.91 -29.03 6.78
N THR A 220 -30.71 -29.24 7.32
CA THR A 220 -30.50 -29.92 8.61
C THR A 220 -29.67 -29.02 9.53
N PRO A 221 -30.32 -28.19 10.38
CA PRO A 221 -29.64 -27.17 11.18
C PRO A 221 -28.63 -27.70 12.22
N SER A 222 -28.69 -28.99 12.55
CA SER A 222 -27.74 -29.63 13.47
C SER A 222 -26.39 -29.93 12.83
N LEU A 223 -26.32 -29.95 11.49
CA LEU A 223 -25.08 -30.16 10.75
C LEU A 223 -24.39 -28.83 10.47
N LYS A 224 -23.06 -28.87 10.54
CA LYS A 224 -22.21 -27.69 10.41
C LYS A 224 -21.19 -27.87 9.30
N PHE A 225 -20.57 -26.75 8.93
CA PHE A 225 -19.48 -26.75 7.96
C PHE A 225 -18.29 -27.59 8.43
N SER A 226 -17.95 -27.52 9.72
CA SER A 226 -16.93 -28.37 10.32
C SER A 226 -17.27 -29.86 10.25
N ASP A 227 -18.54 -30.25 10.41
CA ASP A 227 -18.96 -31.66 10.26
C ASP A 227 -18.76 -32.16 8.84
N PHE A 228 -19.04 -31.32 7.83
CA PHE A 228 -18.74 -31.62 6.44
C PHE A 228 -17.23 -31.76 6.23
N ALA A 229 -16.45 -30.75 6.63
CA ALA A 229 -15.01 -30.70 6.37
C ALA A 229 -14.26 -31.88 6.99
N GLU A 230 -14.61 -32.28 8.22
CA GLU A 230 -14.04 -33.43 8.91
C GLU A 230 -14.62 -34.76 8.35
N GLY A 231 -15.92 -34.81 8.10
CA GLY A 231 -16.65 -36.05 7.80
C GLY A 231 -16.45 -36.61 6.38
N VAL A 232 -16.12 -35.76 5.40
CA VAL A 232 -15.97 -36.18 3.99
C VAL A 232 -14.54 -36.48 3.56
N GLY A 233 -13.58 -36.42 4.48
CA GLY A 233 -12.19 -36.81 4.20
C GLY A 233 -11.37 -35.78 3.42
N LEU A 234 -11.71 -34.48 3.54
CA LEU A 234 -10.99 -33.39 2.88
C LEU A 234 -9.50 -33.35 3.22
N ARG A 235 -9.16 -33.69 4.48
CA ARG A 235 -7.77 -33.76 4.97
C ARG A 235 -6.92 -34.80 4.23
N ASP A 236 -7.58 -35.85 3.73
CA ASP A 236 -6.96 -36.96 3.00
C ASP A 236 -7.06 -36.76 1.47
N ASN A 237 -7.30 -35.53 1.02
CA ASN A 237 -7.51 -35.16 -0.39
C ASN A 237 -8.65 -35.96 -1.06
N LYS A 238 -9.71 -36.27 -0.32
CA LYS A 238 -10.91 -36.91 -0.85
C LYS A 238 -12.06 -35.91 -0.96
N ASN A 239 -12.93 -36.13 -1.95
CA ASN A 239 -14.20 -35.42 -2.10
C ASN A 239 -14.08 -33.88 -2.18
N TRP A 240 -12.95 -33.37 -2.67
CA TRP A 240 -12.74 -31.94 -2.93
C TRP A 240 -11.85 -31.72 -4.15
N PRO A 241 -12.13 -30.71 -4.98
CA PRO A 241 -13.26 -29.75 -4.89
C PRO A 241 -14.60 -30.31 -5.37
N THR A 242 -14.60 -31.53 -5.90
CA THR A 242 -15.80 -32.23 -6.39
C THR A 242 -16.29 -33.21 -5.33
N GLY A 243 -17.56 -33.10 -4.96
CA GLY A 243 -18.21 -34.02 -4.03
C GLY A 243 -18.64 -35.33 -4.69
N GLN A 244 -19.17 -36.22 -3.87
CA GLN A 244 -19.75 -37.48 -4.32
C GLN A 244 -21.09 -37.70 -3.63
N TYR A 245 -22.00 -38.36 -4.34
CA TYR A 245 -23.31 -38.76 -3.83
C TYR A 245 -23.53 -40.26 -4.00
N TYR A 246 -24.52 -40.79 -3.29
CA TYR A 246 -24.80 -42.23 -3.26
C TYR A 246 -26.26 -42.51 -3.61
N LYS A 247 -26.53 -43.67 -4.23
CA LYS A 247 -27.90 -44.10 -4.58
C LYS A 247 -28.38 -45.17 -3.62
N SER A 248 -29.67 -45.12 -3.26
CA SER A 248 -30.31 -46.12 -2.42
C SER A 248 -30.26 -47.50 -3.10
N GLY A 249 -29.84 -48.53 -2.36
CA GLY A 249 -29.79 -49.91 -2.86
C GLY A 249 -28.74 -50.22 -3.94
N GLY A 250 -27.91 -49.25 -4.34
CA GLY A 250 -26.79 -49.45 -5.25
C GLY A 250 -25.45 -49.57 -4.51
N SER A 251 -24.47 -50.25 -5.10
CA SER A 251 -23.10 -50.39 -4.53
C SER A 251 -22.09 -49.38 -5.12
N GLY A 252 -22.57 -48.28 -5.70
CA GLY A 252 -21.75 -47.34 -6.47
C GLY A 252 -21.66 -45.96 -5.84
N THR A 253 -20.46 -45.37 -5.93
CA THR A 253 -20.22 -43.95 -5.69
C THR A 253 -20.37 -43.17 -6.99
N TYR A 254 -21.07 -42.04 -6.95
CA TYR A 254 -21.30 -41.21 -8.13
C TYR A 254 -20.64 -39.85 -7.91
N PRO A 255 -19.75 -39.41 -8.80
CA PRO A 255 -19.17 -38.08 -8.70
C PRO A 255 -20.25 -37.03 -8.95
N GLY A 256 -20.24 -35.96 -8.17
CA GLY A 256 -21.03 -34.77 -8.47
C GLY A 256 -20.50 -34.06 -9.72
N VAL A 257 -21.18 -32.98 -10.10
CA VAL A 257 -20.68 -32.05 -11.12
C VAL A 257 -19.30 -31.53 -10.72
N GLN A 258 -18.43 -31.27 -11.70
CA GLN A 258 -17.10 -30.73 -11.43
C GLN A 258 -17.16 -29.50 -10.51
N ASN A 259 -16.36 -29.52 -9.45
CA ASN A 259 -16.28 -28.50 -8.40
C ASN A 259 -17.55 -28.32 -7.54
N SER A 260 -18.45 -29.31 -7.52
CA SER A 260 -19.73 -29.20 -6.81
C SER A 260 -19.61 -28.79 -5.34
N ASN A 261 -18.60 -29.25 -4.60
CA ASN A 261 -18.42 -28.87 -3.19
C ASN A 261 -17.90 -27.44 -3.06
N ALA A 262 -16.97 -27.03 -3.91
CA ALA A 262 -16.48 -25.64 -3.92
C ALA A 262 -17.61 -24.66 -4.30
N GLN A 263 -18.45 -25.02 -5.27
CA GLN A 263 -19.64 -24.25 -5.65
C GLN A 263 -20.65 -24.14 -4.50
N ALA A 264 -20.98 -25.25 -3.85
CA ALA A 264 -21.92 -25.24 -2.73
C ALA A 264 -21.42 -24.41 -1.55
N VAL A 265 -20.13 -24.53 -1.20
CA VAL A 265 -19.51 -23.69 -0.15
C VAL A 265 -19.54 -22.21 -0.55
N ALA A 266 -19.17 -21.87 -1.78
CA ALA A 266 -19.20 -20.48 -2.26
C ALA A 266 -20.62 -19.89 -2.21
N GLU A 267 -21.62 -20.66 -2.62
CA GLU A 267 -23.02 -20.25 -2.60
C GLU A 267 -23.51 -20.00 -1.17
N ASP A 268 -23.15 -20.87 -0.22
CA ASP A 268 -23.51 -20.68 1.19
C ASP A 268 -22.80 -19.47 1.81
N LEU A 269 -21.51 -19.28 1.55
CA LEU A 269 -20.74 -18.13 2.04
C LEU A 269 -21.25 -16.80 1.47
N THR A 270 -21.63 -16.77 0.19
CA THR A 270 -22.15 -15.55 -0.45
C THR A 270 -23.58 -15.20 -0.05
N LYS A 271 -24.33 -16.13 0.57
CA LYS A 271 -25.65 -15.90 1.16
C LYS A 271 -25.63 -15.36 2.60
N LEU A 272 -24.47 -15.33 3.26
CA LEU A 272 -24.31 -14.75 4.59
C LEU A 272 -24.64 -13.25 4.62
N THR A 273 -24.89 -12.69 5.82
CA THR A 273 -25.05 -11.23 5.96
C THR A 273 -23.75 -10.50 5.66
N THR A 274 -23.81 -9.19 5.41
CA THR A 274 -22.62 -8.37 5.16
C THR A 274 -21.62 -8.49 6.30
N GLU A 275 -22.07 -8.43 7.56
CA GLU A 275 -21.22 -8.57 8.75
C GLU A 275 -20.59 -9.97 8.86
N GLU A 276 -21.33 -11.02 8.49
CA GLU A 276 -20.79 -12.37 8.49
C GLU A 276 -19.76 -12.58 7.37
N LYS A 277 -19.95 -11.94 6.22
CA LYS A 277 -18.99 -11.96 5.11
C LYS A 277 -17.66 -11.30 5.48
N THR A 278 -17.68 -10.17 6.18
CA THR A 278 -16.43 -9.51 6.62
C THR A 278 -15.65 -10.38 7.61
N ILE A 279 -16.35 -11.08 8.50
CA ILE A 279 -15.77 -12.07 9.41
C ILE A 279 -15.12 -13.21 8.61
N VAL A 280 -15.86 -13.80 7.67
CA VAL A 280 -15.35 -14.89 6.82
C VAL A 280 -14.13 -14.44 6.02
N ALA A 281 -14.15 -13.23 5.45
CA ALA A 281 -13.02 -12.68 4.70
C ALA A 281 -11.76 -12.57 5.56
N GLY A 282 -11.89 -12.07 6.79
CA GLY A 282 -10.79 -12.06 7.76
C GLY A 282 -10.27 -13.47 8.08
N LEU A 283 -11.15 -14.45 8.22
CA LEU A 283 -10.76 -15.85 8.47
C LEU A 283 -10.07 -16.49 7.25
N LEU A 284 -10.51 -16.18 6.02
CA LEU A 284 -9.88 -16.66 4.78
C LEU A 284 -8.47 -16.10 4.62
N ALA A 285 -8.30 -14.79 4.83
CA ALA A 285 -6.98 -14.15 4.84
C ALA A 285 -6.06 -14.76 5.90
N LYS A 286 -6.60 -15.03 7.10
CA LYS A 286 -5.87 -15.63 8.23
C LYS A 286 -5.44 -17.08 8.02
N THR A 287 -6.26 -17.90 7.35
CA THR A 287 -6.12 -19.36 7.38
C THR A 287 -5.71 -19.97 6.04
N ILE A 288 -6.01 -19.32 4.92
CA ILE A 288 -5.77 -19.87 3.58
C ILE A 288 -4.83 -18.98 2.79
N GLU A 289 -5.16 -17.71 2.64
CA GLU A 289 -4.53 -16.85 1.64
C GLU A 289 -3.25 -16.18 2.11
N GLY A 290 -3.12 -15.98 3.43
CA GLY A 290 -2.19 -15.02 4.00
C GLY A 290 -2.70 -13.59 3.80
N GLY A 291 -2.23 -12.68 4.66
CA GLY A 291 -2.50 -11.25 4.52
C GLY A 291 -1.23 -10.46 4.78
N GLU A 292 -0.89 -9.60 3.84
CA GLU A 292 0.21 -8.63 3.98
C GLU A 292 -0.35 -7.25 4.31
N VAL A 293 0.30 -6.58 5.25
CA VAL A 293 -0.07 -5.26 5.73
C VAL A 293 1.07 -4.30 5.45
N VAL A 294 0.73 -3.14 4.91
CA VAL A 294 1.69 -2.06 4.69
C VAL A 294 1.26 -0.82 5.46
N GLU A 295 2.23 -0.17 6.09
CA GLU A 295 2.05 1.09 6.79
C GLU A 295 2.66 2.24 5.97
N ILE A 296 1.81 3.16 5.50
CA ILE A 296 2.17 4.29 4.65
C ILE A 296 1.89 5.58 5.43
N ARG A 297 2.88 6.04 6.19
CA ARG A 297 2.76 7.27 7.00
C ARG A 297 2.94 8.53 6.18
N ALA A 298 3.86 8.50 5.22
CA ALA A 298 4.20 9.62 4.37
C ALA A 298 4.98 9.13 3.14
N VAL A 299 4.93 9.91 2.07
CA VAL A 299 5.95 9.84 1.01
C VAL A 299 6.99 10.92 1.30
N SER A 300 8.23 10.51 1.56
CA SER A 300 9.37 11.40 1.74
C SER A 300 10.20 11.47 0.46
N SER A 301 10.88 12.59 0.28
CA SER A 301 11.81 12.86 -0.81
C SER A 301 13.04 13.51 -0.22
N THR A 302 14.21 12.93 -0.49
CA THR A 302 15.49 13.65 -0.34
C THR A 302 16.03 13.89 -1.73
N SER A 303 16.06 15.15 -2.16
CA SER A 303 16.52 15.56 -3.48
C SER A 303 17.99 15.94 -3.44
N VAL A 304 18.72 15.58 -4.49
CA VAL A 304 20.09 16.04 -4.76
C VAL A 304 20.11 16.53 -6.20
N MET A 305 20.17 17.85 -6.38
CA MET A 305 19.94 18.53 -7.65
C MET A 305 21.16 19.35 -8.06
N VAL A 306 21.49 19.31 -9.34
CA VAL A 306 22.42 20.25 -9.96
C VAL A 306 21.61 21.21 -10.82
N ASN A 307 21.51 22.46 -10.38
CA ASN A 307 20.76 23.51 -11.05
C ASN A 307 21.70 24.40 -11.86
N ALA A 308 21.35 24.65 -13.12
CA ALA A 308 21.92 25.73 -13.92
C ALA A 308 20.94 26.91 -13.88
N CYS A 309 21.40 28.05 -13.36
CA CYS A 309 20.62 29.25 -13.18
C CYS A 309 21.14 30.39 -14.05
N TYR A 310 20.23 31.26 -14.46
CA TYR A 310 20.55 32.50 -15.13
C TYR A 310 19.80 33.67 -14.50
N ASP A 311 20.54 34.70 -14.12
CA ASP A 311 20.08 35.95 -13.56
C ASP A 311 19.88 36.95 -14.71
N LEU A 312 18.64 37.36 -14.95
CA LEU A 312 18.29 38.35 -15.96
C LEU A 312 18.58 39.75 -15.41
N LEU A 313 19.69 40.34 -15.82
CA LEU A 313 20.06 41.69 -15.44
C LEU A 313 18.97 42.68 -15.91
N SER A 314 18.37 43.39 -14.95
CA SER A 314 17.44 44.49 -15.22
C SER A 314 18.13 45.80 -14.83
N GLU A 315 18.26 46.73 -15.78
CA GLU A 315 18.77 48.07 -15.49
C GLU A 315 17.81 48.80 -14.53
N GLY A 316 18.34 49.29 -13.41
CA GLY A 316 17.66 50.30 -12.57
C GLY A 316 16.86 49.82 -11.34
N LEU A 317 16.78 48.52 -11.04
CA LEU A 317 16.20 48.01 -9.78
C LEU A 317 17.19 47.09 -9.07
N GLY A 318 17.32 47.19 -7.74
CA GLY A 318 18.08 46.26 -6.89
C GLY A 318 17.48 44.84 -6.81
N VAL A 319 16.62 44.48 -7.76
CA VAL A 319 15.90 43.20 -7.88
C VAL A 319 16.29 42.56 -9.21
N VAL A 320 16.79 41.33 -9.14
CA VAL A 320 17.30 40.56 -10.29
C VAL A 320 16.42 39.32 -10.48
N PRO A 321 15.60 39.26 -11.55
CA PRO A 321 14.88 38.05 -11.89
C PRO A 321 15.85 36.90 -12.20
N TYR A 322 15.48 35.67 -11.83
CA TYR A 322 16.27 34.48 -12.15
C TYR A 322 15.38 33.33 -12.62
N ALA A 323 15.97 32.44 -13.40
CA ALA A 323 15.39 31.16 -13.77
C ALA A 323 16.44 30.05 -13.67
N CYS A 324 16.05 28.87 -13.21
CA CYS A 324 16.94 27.71 -13.12
C CYS A 324 16.30 26.46 -13.72
N VAL A 325 17.15 25.62 -14.30
CA VAL A 325 16.83 24.25 -14.71
C VAL A 325 17.77 23.30 -14.00
N GLY A 326 17.19 22.37 -13.27
CA GLY A 326 17.88 21.39 -12.44
C GLY A 326 17.66 19.96 -12.88
N LEU A 327 18.72 19.17 -12.83
CA LEU A 327 18.68 17.72 -13.02
C LEU A 327 19.37 17.05 -11.85
N GLY A 328 18.84 15.91 -11.42
CA GLY A 328 19.37 15.23 -10.24
C GLY A 328 18.66 13.93 -9.92
N GLY A 329 18.79 13.53 -8.66
CA GLY A 329 18.18 12.32 -8.13
C GLY A 329 17.33 12.60 -6.90
N ASN A 330 16.28 11.81 -6.72
CA ASN A 330 15.46 11.76 -5.52
C ASN A 330 15.58 10.38 -4.87
N PHE A 331 15.83 10.39 -3.58
CA PHE A 331 15.70 9.24 -2.70
C PHE A 331 14.29 9.27 -2.11
N VAL A 332 13.39 8.45 -2.65
CA VAL A 332 11.97 8.45 -2.27
C VAL A 332 11.69 7.36 -1.24
N GLY A 333 11.13 7.74 -0.09
CA GLY A 333 10.67 6.79 0.92
C GLY A 333 9.15 6.71 0.96
N VAL A 334 8.58 5.50 0.93
CA VAL A 334 7.12 5.25 0.97
C VAL A 334 6.72 4.57 2.28
N VAL A 335 7.54 3.62 2.72
CA VAL A 335 7.44 2.89 3.99
C VAL A 335 8.70 3.19 4.80
N ASP A 336 8.58 3.26 6.12
CA ASP A 336 9.71 3.57 6.99
C ASP A 336 10.88 2.57 6.77
N GLY A 337 12.08 3.10 6.54
CA GLY A 337 13.30 2.31 6.36
C GLY A 337 13.62 1.86 4.93
N HIS A 338 12.76 2.11 3.94
CA HIS A 338 13.03 1.77 2.54
C HIS A 338 13.07 3.00 1.64
N ILE A 339 14.08 3.06 0.77
CA ILE A 339 14.37 4.21 -0.08
C ILE A 339 14.61 3.73 -1.51
N THR A 340 13.85 4.29 -2.46
CA THR A 340 14.02 4.03 -3.88
C THR A 340 14.65 5.25 -4.57
N PRO A 341 15.86 5.11 -5.15
CA PRO A 341 16.46 6.18 -5.94
C PRO A 341 15.74 6.32 -7.28
N LYS A 342 15.39 7.54 -7.67
CA LYS A 342 14.80 7.90 -8.96
C LYS A 342 15.49 9.15 -9.50
N LEU A 343 15.44 9.35 -10.81
CA LEU A 343 15.90 10.61 -11.42
C LEU A 343 14.83 11.68 -11.25
N ALA A 344 15.23 12.95 -11.25
CA ALA A 344 14.31 14.06 -11.16
C ALA A 344 14.82 15.28 -11.93
N TYR A 345 13.88 16.17 -12.24
CA TYR A 345 14.20 17.52 -12.69
C TYR A 345 13.45 18.55 -11.87
N ARG A 346 14.05 19.73 -11.75
CA ARG A 346 13.51 20.88 -11.03
C ARG A 346 13.57 22.10 -11.91
N LEU A 347 12.50 22.91 -11.89
CA LEU A 347 12.44 24.19 -12.56
C LEU A 347 12.20 25.24 -11.48
N LYS A 348 13.00 26.30 -11.45
CA LYS A 348 12.87 27.40 -10.50
C LYS A 348 12.76 28.72 -11.25
N ALA A 349 11.96 29.64 -10.75
CA ALA A 349 11.94 31.02 -11.23
C ALA A 349 11.56 31.96 -10.10
N GLY A 350 12.23 33.10 -10.01
CA GLY A 350 12.00 34.03 -8.92
C GLY A 350 12.73 35.35 -9.08
N LEU A 351 12.84 36.05 -7.97
CA LEU A 351 13.51 37.33 -7.84
C LEU A 351 14.57 37.22 -6.75
N SER A 352 15.74 37.80 -7.00
CA SER A 352 16.84 37.95 -6.05
C SER A 352 17.01 39.43 -5.72
N TYR A 353 17.15 39.77 -4.45
CA TYR A 353 17.41 41.12 -3.96
C TYR A 353 18.77 41.16 -3.27
N GLN A 354 19.63 42.05 -3.74
CA GLN A 354 20.97 42.19 -3.19
C GLN A 354 20.92 43.08 -1.94
N LEU A 355 21.24 42.51 -0.77
CA LEU A 355 21.27 43.22 0.52
C LEU A 355 22.64 43.88 0.74
N SER A 356 23.70 43.16 0.41
CA SER A 356 25.10 43.63 0.35
C SER A 356 25.82 42.93 -0.81
N PRO A 357 27.07 43.30 -1.15
CA PRO A 357 27.85 42.59 -2.16
C PRO A 357 27.94 41.06 -1.90
N GLU A 358 27.97 40.66 -0.63
CA GLU A 358 28.14 39.28 -0.16
C GLU A 358 26.81 38.59 0.16
N ILE A 359 25.72 39.33 0.41
CA ILE A 359 24.45 38.77 0.87
C ILE A 359 23.33 39.12 -0.10
N SER A 360 22.63 38.08 -0.57
CA SER A 360 21.40 38.25 -1.35
C SER A 360 20.25 37.45 -0.74
N ALA A 361 19.06 38.03 -0.73
CA ALA A 361 17.82 37.32 -0.41
C ALA A 361 17.09 36.95 -1.70
N PHE A 362 16.41 35.82 -1.73
CA PHE A 362 15.63 35.42 -2.91
C PHE A 362 14.28 34.85 -2.53
N ALA A 363 13.33 35.05 -3.43
CA ALA A 363 11.99 34.49 -3.35
C ALA A 363 11.57 34.01 -4.74
N GLY A 364 11.01 32.81 -4.81
CA GLY A 364 10.66 32.19 -6.10
C GLY A 364 9.60 31.11 -5.97
N GLY A 365 9.26 30.54 -7.10
CA GLY A 365 8.45 29.33 -7.21
C GLY A 365 9.21 28.24 -7.94
N PHE A 366 8.94 27.00 -7.56
CA PHE A 366 9.55 25.85 -8.19
C PHE A 366 8.54 24.76 -8.55
N TYR A 367 8.91 23.97 -9.56
CA TYR A 367 8.26 22.73 -9.93
C TYR A 367 9.29 21.61 -9.86
N HIS A 368 8.99 20.57 -9.10
CA HIS A 368 9.83 19.39 -8.98
C HIS A 368 9.09 18.15 -9.48
N ARG A 369 9.75 17.35 -10.31
CA ARG A 369 9.18 16.09 -10.81
C ARG A 369 10.19 14.97 -10.76
N VAL A 370 9.76 13.87 -10.14
CA VAL A 370 10.45 12.59 -10.19
C VAL A 370 10.10 11.91 -11.51
N VAL A 371 11.12 11.46 -12.23
CA VAL A 371 11.03 10.82 -13.54
C VAL A 371 11.16 9.31 -13.37
N GLY A 372 10.31 8.58 -14.08
CA GLY A 372 10.32 7.13 -14.08
C GLY A 372 8.94 6.57 -14.43
N ASP A 373 8.86 5.24 -14.32
CA ASP A 373 7.64 4.43 -14.42
C ASP A 373 6.65 4.64 -13.26
N GLY A 374 7.08 5.33 -12.19
CA GLY A 374 6.29 5.51 -10.98
C GLY A 374 6.21 4.26 -10.11
N VAL A 375 7.01 3.23 -10.40
CA VAL A 375 7.05 1.96 -9.68
C VAL A 375 8.04 2.06 -8.51
N TYR A 376 7.61 1.66 -7.32
CA TYR A 376 8.42 1.62 -6.11
C TYR A 376 8.32 0.20 -5.52
N ASP A 377 9.34 -0.61 -5.82
CA ASP A 377 9.39 -2.03 -5.48
C ASP A 377 10.08 -2.29 -4.13
N ASP A 378 9.95 -3.54 -3.67
CA ASP A 378 10.56 -4.08 -2.46
C ASP A 378 10.19 -3.31 -1.18
N LEU A 379 8.99 -2.72 -1.15
CA LEU A 379 8.48 -2.05 0.05
C LEU A 379 8.24 -3.09 1.14
N PRO A 380 8.80 -2.92 2.36
CA PRO A 380 8.58 -3.87 3.44
C PRO A 380 7.09 -4.03 3.76
N ALA A 381 6.59 -5.26 3.77
CA ALA A 381 5.25 -5.61 4.21
C ALA A 381 5.32 -6.50 5.47
N GLN A 382 4.33 -6.34 6.34
CA GLN A 382 4.21 -7.10 7.58
C GLN A 382 3.12 -8.16 7.43
N ARG A 383 3.34 -9.34 8.01
CA ARG A 383 2.28 -10.35 8.09
C ARG A 383 1.28 -10.01 9.19
N LEU A 384 0.06 -10.50 9.05
CA LEU A 384 -0.91 -10.50 10.14
C LEU A 384 -0.32 -11.24 11.36
N VAL A 385 -0.53 -10.69 12.56
CA VAL A 385 -0.04 -11.28 13.82
C VAL A 385 -0.71 -12.63 14.08
N ASP A 386 -1.94 -12.79 13.61
CA ASP A 386 -2.72 -14.01 13.75
C ASP A 386 -2.69 -14.91 12.51
N ASP A 387 -1.78 -14.65 11.56
CA ASP A 387 -1.63 -15.46 10.35
C ASP A 387 -1.29 -16.92 10.67
N THR A 388 -2.15 -17.83 10.19
CA THR A 388 -1.96 -19.28 10.29
C THR A 388 -1.93 -19.94 8.92
N SER A 389 -1.91 -19.15 7.84
CA SER A 389 -1.89 -19.64 6.47
C SER A 389 -0.64 -20.48 6.15
N PRO A 390 -0.71 -21.36 5.13
CA PRO A 390 0.45 -22.15 4.70
C PRO A 390 1.68 -21.30 4.38
N ALA A 391 2.88 -21.86 4.59
CA ALA A 391 4.12 -21.18 4.25
C ALA A 391 4.23 -20.83 2.75
N GLY A 392 4.85 -19.70 2.43
CA GLY A 392 5.04 -19.24 1.05
C GLY A 392 3.86 -18.49 0.45
N ARG A 393 2.81 -18.22 1.25
CA ARG A 393 1.68 -17.38 0.85
C ARG A 393 2.00 -15.89 0.83
N THR A 394 2.97 -15.42 1.61
CA THR A 394 3.43 -14.03 1.64
C THR A 394 4.86 -13.94 1.10
N LYS A 395 5.22 -12.80 0.49
CA LYS A 395 6.58 -12.43 0.09
C LYS A 395 7.23 -11.39 1.00
N ASP A 396 6.46 -10.85 1.94
CA ASP A 396 6.85 -9.81 2.89
C ASP A 396 7.31 -8.51 2.19
N THR A 397 6.88 -8.32 0.93
CA THR A 397 7.20 -7.14 0.12
C THR A 397 6.01 -6.72 -0.75
N ALA A 398 5.90 -5.41 -0.94
CA ALA A 398 4.88 -4.76 -1.74
C ALA A 398 5.50 -3.85 -2.81
N ILE A 399 4.67 -3.49 -3.79
CA ILE A 399 4.97 -2.57 -4.87
C ILE A 399 3.94 -1.44 -4.80
N ALA A 400 4.41 -0.21 -4.64
CA ALA A 400 3.59 0.98 -4.83
C ALA A 400 3.77 1.55 -6.24
N ASN A 401 2.69 2.08 -6.81
CA ASN A 401 2.73 2.83 -8.05
C ASN A 401 2.13 4.21 -7.83
N PHE A 402 2.87 5.27 -8.16
CA PHE A 402 2.38 6.64 -8.16
C PHE A 402 3.25 7.57 -8.99
N SER A 403 2.66 8.65 -9.50
CA SER A 403 3.42 9.76 -10.08
C SER A 403 3.76 10.76 -8.98
N MET A 404 5.05 11.06 -8.81
CA MET A 404 5.52 12.04 -7.83
C MET A 404 5.95 13.35 -8.47
N ALA A 405 5.22 14.41 -8.15
CA ALA A 405 5.59 15.78 -8.43
C ALA A 405 5.11 16.68 -7.29
N TYR A 406 5.69 17.87 -7.18
CA TYR A 406 5.25 18.90 -6.24
C TYR A 406 5.64 20.28 -6.75
N VAL A 407 4.88 21.28 -6.32
CA VAL A 407 5.14 22.69 -6.62
C VAL A 407 5.29 23.44 -5.31
N GLY A 408 6.22 24.38 -5.24
CA GLY A 408 6.43 25.11 -4.00
C GLY A 408 6.85 26.55 -4.24
N GLY A 409 6.87 27.30 -3.14
CA GLY A 409 7.61 28.56 -3.08
C GLY A 409 8.95 28.32 -2.44
N GLU A 410 9.98 29.09 -2.80
CA GLU A 410 11.28 29.11 -2.12
C GLU A 410 11.54 30.51 -1.56
N PHE A 411 12.07 30.56 -0.34
CA PHE A 411 12.46 31.80 0.33
C PHE A 411 13.78 31.58 1.04
N GLY A 412 14.83 32.29 0.61
CA GLY A 412 16.17 32.01 1.10
C GLY A 412 17.12 33.17 1.06
N VAL A 413 18.34 32.88 1.52
CA VAL A 413 19.48 33.79 1.52
C VAL A 413 20.69 33.08 0.94
N ARG A 414 21.52 33.80 0.19
CA ARG A 414 22.82 33.35 -0.32
C ARG A 414 23.93 34.22 0.26
N PHE A 415 25.02 33.59 0.66
CA PHE A 415 26.23 34.22 1.17
C PHE A 415 27.38 33.92 0.22
N ALA A 416 27.86 34.94 -0.51
CA ALA A 416 28.97 34.86 -1.44
C ALA A 416 30.30 35.19 -0.75
N PHE A 417 31.39 34.53 -1.20
CA PHE A 417 32.75 34.74 -0.69
C PHE A 417 33.83 34.35 -1.71
#